data_AF-A0A418ZSR7-F1
#
_entry.id   AF-A0A418ZSR7-F1
#
_cell.length_a   1.000
_cell.length_b   1.000
_cell.length_c   1.000
_cell.angle_alpha   90.00
_cell.angle_beta   90.00
_cell.angle_gamma   90.00
#
_symmetry.space_group_name_H-M   'P 1'
#
loop_
_entity.id
_entity.type
_entity.pdbx_description
1 polymer ?
#
loop_
_entity_poly.entity_id
_entity_poly.type
_entity_poly.pdbx_seq_one_letter_code
_entity_poly.pdbx_strand_id
1 'polypeptide(L)'
;MPAGFTVGDIKGVAPADGVVCYELTMPRGQNISVEVASGRNIATSGPGWDARADRIFIGDLPGRMELRVFQLMRSVQPEPFAVRIRFEAPGNG
;
A
#
# COMPACT_ATOMS: atom_id res chain seq x y z
N MET A 1 -11.61 -8.51 10.31
CA MET A 1 -12.15 -7.57 9.31
C MET A 1 -13.66 -7.65 9.35
N PRO A 2 -14.41 -6.54 9.20
CA PRO A 2 -15.87 -6.57 9.09
C PRO A 2 -16.30 -7.42 7.89
N ALA A 3 -17.46 -8.08 7.98
CA ALA A 3 -18.02 -8.81 6.84
C ALA A 3 -18.27 -7.86 5.65
N GLY A 4 -17.83 -8.23 4.45
CA GLY A 4 -18.02 -7.44 3.23
C GLY A 4 -17.02 -6.31 3.01
N PHE A 5 -15.94 -6.23 3.80
CA PHE A 5 -14.88 -5.24 3.58
C PHE A 5 -14.11 -5.51 2.28
N THR A 6 -14.23 -4.61 1.31
CA THR A 6 -13.58 -4.73 0.00
C THR A 6 -12.53 -3.64 -0.25
N VAL A 7 -12.59 -2.52 0.46
CA VAL A 7 -11.66 -1.39 0.27
C VAL A 7 -11.36 -0.72 1.61
N GLY A 8 -10.10 -0.37 1.83
CA GLY A 8 -9.62 0.36 3.00
C GLY A 8 -8.49 1.33 2.70
N ASP A 9 -8.44 2.44 3.42
CA ASP A 9 -7.35 3.41 3.31
C ASP A 9 -6.48 3.38 4.58
N ILE A 10 -5.18 3.12 4.41
CA ILE A 10 -4.15 3.32 5.43
C ILE A 10 -3.75 4.78 5.39
N LYS A 11 -4.04 5.52 6.47
CA LYS A 11 -3.69 6.94 6.58
C LYS A 11 -2.53 7.12 7.53
N GLY A 12 -1.62 8.01 7.18
CA GLY A 12 -0.44 8.27 7.99
C GLY A 12 0.31 9.51 7.54
N VAL A 13 1.51 9.67 8.08
CA VAL A 13 2.43 10.73 7.72
C VAL A 13 3.77 10.09 7.38
N ALA A 14 4.23 10.27 6.14
CA ALA A 14 5.54 9.82 5.72
C ALA A 14 6.59 10.82 6.24
N PRO A 15 7.65 10.36 6.91
CA PRO A 15 8.69 11.25 7.42
C PRO A 15 9.44 11.92 6.25
N ALA A 16 10.12 13.04 6.55
CA ALA A 16 10.95 13.76 5.57
C ALA A 16 12.13 12.90 5.05
N ASP A 17 12.62 12.00 5.91
CA ASP A 17 13.64 11.01 5.62
C ASP A 17 13.23 9.66 6.24
N GLY A 18 13.52 8.57 5.56
CA GLY A 18 13.15 7.22 5.96
C GLY A 18 11.82 6.72 5.41
N VAL A 19 11.28 5.69 6.07
CA VAL A 19 10.14 4.89 5.59
C VAL A 19 9.25 4.48 6.76
N VAL A 20 7.94 4.43 6.51
CA VAL A 20 6.98 3.80 7.42
C VAL A 20 6.67 2.40 6.89
N CYS A 21 6.87 1.39 7.73
CA CYS A 21 6.59 -0.01 7.40
C CYS A 21 5.28 -0.46 8.04
N TYR A 22 4.44 -1.12 7.25
CA TYR A 22 3.21 -1.76 7.70
C TYR A 22 3.30 -3.25 7.41
N GLU A 23 2.93 -4.08 8.38
CA GLU A 23 2.68 -5.50 8.14
C GLU A 23 1.18 -5.69 7.86
N LEU A 24 0.84 -6.15 6.66
CA LEU A 24 -0.52 -6.46 6.27
C LEU A 24 -0.75 -7.96 6.42
N THR A 25 -1.71 -8.35 7.26
CA THR A 25 -2.16 -9.74 7.40
C THR A 25 -3.53 -9.92 6.76
N MET A 26 -3.66 -10.93 5.91
CA MET A 26 -4.87 -11.22 5.14
C MET A 26 -5.01 -12.71 4.85
N PRO A 27 -6.16 -13.20 4.35
CA PRO A 27 -6.29 -14.58 3.94
C PRO A 27 -5.27 -14.98 2.88
N ARG A 28 -4.80 -16.22 2.92
CA ARG A 28 -3.91 -16.78 1.88
C ARG A 28 -4.66 -16.89 0.55
N GLY A 29 -3.95 -16.65 -0.56
CA GLY A 29 -4.53 -16.68 -1.90
C GLY A 29 -5.37 -15.45 -2.24
N GLN A 30 -5.40 -14.44 -1.36
CA GLN A 30 -6.13 -13.21 -1.60
C GLN A 30 -5.41 -12.35 -2.64
N ASN A 31 -6.17 -11.80 -3.59
CA ASN A 31 -5.69 -10.78 -4.50
C ASN A 31 -5.98 -9.39 -3.93
N ILE A 32 -5.06 -8.45 -4.07
CA ILE A 32 -5.28 -7.06 -3.70
C ILE A 32 -4.79 -6.10 -4.77
N SER A 33 -5.28 -4.86 -4.73
CA SER A 33 -4.62 -3.72 -5.33
C SER A 33 -4.14 -2.73 -4.27
N VAL A 34 -2.97 -2.15 -4.49
CA VAL A 34 -2.39 -1.08 -3.67
C VAL A 34 -2.18 0.15 -4.53
N GLU A 35 -2.64 1.31 -4.08
CA GLU A 35 -2.40 2.60 -4.75
C GLU A 35 -2.26 3.74 -3.74
N VAL A 36 -1.54 4.80 -4.12
CA VAL A 36 -1.54 6.04 -3.33
C VAL A 36 -2.81 6.82 -3.68
N ALA A 37 -3.74 6.91 -2.74
CA ALA A 37 -5.00 7.65 -2.91
C ALA A 37 -4.85 9.15 -2.58
N SER A 38 -3.87 9.53 -1.77
CA SER A 38 -3.52 10.94 -1.52
C SER A 38 -2.09 11.10 -0.99
N GLY A 39 -1.54 12.31 -1.17
CA GLY A 39 -0.13 12.63 -0.94
C GLY A 39 0.57 12.89 -2.28
N ARG A 40 1.40 13.94 -2.36
CA ARG A 40 1.98 14.42 -3.62
C ARG A 40 3.35 13.81 -3.91
N ASN A 41 4.15 13.58 -2.88
CA ASN A 41 5.49 13.01 -2.97
C ASN A 41 5.54 11.62 -2.34
N ILE A 42 4.45 10.86 -2.37
CA ILE A 42 4.35 9.56 -1.71
C ILE A 42 4.53 8.42 -2.71
N ALA A 43 5.33 7.44 -2.34
CA ALA A 43 5.46 6.18 -3.05
C ALA A 43 5.38 5.00 -2.08
N THR A 44 5.09 3.84 -2.65
CA THR A 44 5.02 2.57 -1.93
C THR A 44 5.95 1.53 -2.55
N SER A 45 6.49 0.67 -1.69
CA SER A 45 7.22 -0.53 -2.11
C SER A 45 6.70 -1.74 -1.35
N GLY A 46 6.83 -2.91 -1.95
CA GLY A 46 6.42 -4.16 -1.35
C GLY A 46 6.93 -5.36 -2.16
N PRO A 47 6.45 -6.57 -1.89
CA PRO A 47 6.93 -7.76 -2.59
C PRO A 47 6.65 -7.68 -4.09
N GLY A 48 7.70 -7.49 -4.89
CA GLY A 48 7.62 -7.47 -6.36
C GLY A 48 7.38 -6.09 -7.00
N TRP A 49 7.35 -5.00 -6.22
CA TRP A 49 7.38 -3.64 -6.77
C TRP A 49 8.18 -2.69 -5.90
N ASP A 50 8.70 -1.64 -6.53
CA ASP A 50 9.46 -0.60 -5.84
C ASP A 50 9.03 0.79 -6.31
N ALA A 51 8.89 1.71 -5.36
CA ALA A 51 8.67 3.13 -5.57
C ALA A 51 7.50 3.47 -6.51
N ARG A 52 6.33 2.87 -6.27
CA ARG A 52 5.10 3.08 -7.07
C ARG A 52 4.06 3.92 -6.33
N ALA A 53 3.41 4.81 -7.07
CA ALA A 53 2.24 5.58 -6.59
C ALA A 53 0.94 5.16 -7.31
N ASP A 54 1.08 4.61 -8.51
CA ASP A 54 0.01 4.02 -9.31
C ASP A 54 -0.52 2.72 -8.71
N ARG A 55 -1.68 2.28 -9.22
CA ARG A 55 -2.33 1.04 -8.78
C ARG A 55 -1.52 -0.17 -9.21
N ILE A 56 -1.09 -0.96 -8.23
CA ILE A 56 -0.42 -2.24 -8.43
C ILE A 56 -1.35 -3.36 -7.98
N PHE A 57 -1.60 -4.33 -8.86
CA PHE A 57 -2.30 -5.57 -8.54
C PHE A 57 -1.29 -6.62 -8.05
N ILE A 58 -1.62 -7.29 -6.94
CA ILE A 58 -0.83 -8.39 -6.39
C ILE A 58 -1.78 -9.57 -6.19
N GLY A 59 -1.51 -10.66 -6.91
CA GLY A 59 -2.27 -11.90 -6.81
C GLY A 59 -1.65 -12.90 -5.85
N ASP A 60 -2.47 -13.86 -5.42
CA ASP A 60 -2.04 -15.06 -4.68
C ASP A 60 -1.14 -14.77 -3.46
N LEU A 61 -1.57 -13.83 -2.60
CA LEU A 61 -0.73 -13.42 -1.47
C LEU A 61 -0.52 -14.55 -0.46
N PRO A 62 0.68 -14.66 0.15
CA PRO A 62 1.02 -15.70 1.13
C PRO A 62 0.35 -15.51 2.50
N GLY A 63 -0.59 -14.56 2.61
CA GLY A 63 -1.33 -14.20 3.82
C GLY A 63 -0.66 -13.13 4.69
N ARG A 64 0.58 -12.75 4.38
CA ARG A 64 1.27 -11.61 4.99
C ARG A 64 2.14 -10.88 3.97
N MET A 65 2.24 -9.57 4.08
CA MET A 65 3.22 -8.78 3.32
C MET A 65 3.64 -7.52 4.07
N GLU A 66 4.87 -7.09 3.85
CA GLU A 66 5.35 -5.78 4.29
C GLU A 66 5.04 -4.75 3.20
N LEU A 67 4.38 -3.66 3.60
CA LEU A 67 4.17 -2.47 2.78
C LEU A 67 5.03 -1.33 3.33
N ARG A 68 5.85 -0.76 2.48
CA ARG A 68 6.68 0.41 2.78
C ARG A 68 6.05 1.65 2.17
N VAL A 69 5.93 2.72 2.94
CA VAL A 69 5.42 4.01 2.50
C VAL A 69 6.44 5.10 2.83
N PHE A 70 6.86 5.87 1.84
CA PHE A 70 7.93 6.85 1.98
C PHE A 70 7.73 8.01 1.00
N GLN A 71 8.56 9.03 1.16
CA GLN A 71 8.62 10.14 0.23
C GLN A 71 9.55 9.83 -0.96
N LEU A 72 9.02 9.89 -2.19
CA LEU A 72 9.74 9.49 -3.42
C LEU A 72 10.96 10.38 -3.69
N MET A 73 10.77 11.69 -3.56
CA MET A 73 11.81 12.69 -3.65
C MET A 73 12.21 13.14 -2.25
N ARG A 74 13.46 13.59 -2.12
CA ARG A 74 13.95 14.17 -0.87
C ARG A 74 13.10 15.38 -0.47
N SER A 75 12.68 15.42 0.79
CA SER A 75 11.93 16.52 1.38
C SER A 75 12.53 16.91 2.71
N VAL A 76 12.24 18.13 3.16
CA VAL A 76 12.58 18.61 4.51
C VAL A 76 11.35 18.63 5.42
N GLN A 77 10.17 18.32 4.89
CA GLN A 77 8.90 18.27 5.62
C GLN A 77 8.31 16.86 5.52
N PRO A 78 7.65 16.39 6.59
CA PRO A 78 6.83 15.18 6.50
C PRO A 78 5.61 15.42 5.60
N GLU A 79 5.05 14.36 5.00
CA GLU A 79 3.87 14.47 4.14
C GLU A 79 2.74 13.53 4.58
N PRO A 80 1.52 14.04 4.84
CA PRO A 80 0.37 13.20 5.08
C PRO A 80 -0.03 12.41 3.82
N PHE A 81 -0.45 11.16 4.02
CA PHE A 81 -0.81 10.27 2.93
C PHE A 81 -2.07 9.45 3.22
N ALA A 82 -2.64 8.90 2.16
CA ALA A 82 -3.55 7.77 2.22
C ALA A 82 -3.15 6.73 1.16
N VAL A 83 -2.89 5.50 1.58
CA VAL A 83 -2.69 4.35 0.68
C VAL A 83 -3.95 3.52 0.70
N ARG A 84 -4.53 3.27 -0.47
CA ARG A 84 -5.74 2.47 -0.63
C ARG A 84 -5.38 1.03 -0.92
N ILE A 85 -5.98 0.13 -0.16
CA ILE A 85 -5.94 -1.31 -0.33
C ILE A 85 -7.33 -1.76 -0.80
N ARG A 86 -7.40 -2.40 -1.96
CA ARG A 86 -8.63 -3.05 -2.46
C ARG A 86 -8.46 -4.55 -2.45
N PHE A 87 -9.45 -5.29 -1.95
CA PHE A 87 -9.54 -6.73 -2.09
C PHE A 87 -10.15 -7.03 -3.45
N GLU A 88 -9.40 -7.74 -4.28
CA GLU A 88 -9.82 -8.09 -5.62
C GLU A 88 -10.39 -9.51 -5.64
N ALA A 89 -11.32 -9.75 -6.54
CA ALA A 89 -11.76 -11.11 -6.82
C ALA A 89 -10.61 -11.95 -7.42
N PRO A 90 -10.69 -13.29 -7.35
CA PRO A 90 -9.84 -14.17 -8.13
C PRO A 90 -10.00 -13.89 -9.63
N GLY A 91 -8.93 -13.49 -10.31
CA GLY A 91 -8.94 -13.16 -11.75
C GLY A 91 -7.81 -12.20 -12.12
N ASN A 92 -7.42 -12.16 -13.40
CA ASN A 92 -6.39 -11.25 -13.90
C ASN A 92 -6.92 -9.81 -13.82
N GLY A 93 -6.28 -8.99 -12.97
CA GLY A 93 -6.71 -7.64 -12.61
C GLY A 93 -6.97 -6.67 -13.76
#